data_AF-A0A087TGM2-F1
#
_entry.id   AF-A0A087TGM2-F1
#
_cell.length_a   1.000
_cell.length_b   1.000
_cell.length_c   1.000
_cell.angle_alpha   90.00
_cell.angle_beta   90.00
_cell.angle_gamma   90.00
#
_symmetry.space_group_name_H-M   'P 1'
#
loop_
_entity.id
_entity.type
_entity.pdbx_description
1 polymer ?
#
loop_
_entity_poly.entity_id
_entity_poly.type
_entity_poly.pdbx_seq_one_letter_code
_entity_poly.pdbx_strand_id
1 'polypeptide(L)'
;MFIHRSSDPSKFGFSSKVFVAADMYRDAILLLQTLPKYCSLVEKLRILVQISQSICRIDSVKGSSEKLGADELIPLLCYVIVQSRLPQLFSECHAIEQLYDMKYMFGEEGYALSSFLTALKYIEIKKLIDDQNAEHASD
;
A
#
# COMPACT_ATOMS: atom_id res chain seq x y z
N MET A 1 3.46 12.94 -12.34
CA MET A 1 2.61 11.85 -12.86
C MET A 1 3.32 10.53 -12.54
N PHE A 2 2.73 9.65 -11.75
CA PHE A 2 3.39 8.45 -11.20
C PHE A 2 3.62 7.41 -12.30
N ILE A 3 4.85 7.25 -12.79
CA ILE A 3 5.20 6.25 -13.82
C ILE A 3 6.07 5.16 -13.19
N HIS A 4 5.46 4.34 -12.33
CA HIS A 4 5.99 3.03 -11.95
C HIS A 4 5.28 1.95 -12.76
N ARG A 5 5.39 2.05 -14.09
CA ARG A 5 4.61 1.30 -15.10
C ARG A 5 4.81 -0.23 -15.04
N SER A 6 5.84 -0.68 -14.32
CA SER A 6 6.34 -2.06 -14.25
C SER A 6 7.28 -2.21 -13.04
N SER A 7 6.92 -1.65 -11.87
CA SER A 7 7.76 -1.84 -10.69
C SER A 7 7.65 -3.29 -10.24
N ASP A 8 8.71 -4.04 -10.52
CA ASP A 8 8.99 -5.32 -9.90
C ASP A 8 8.82 -5.18 -8.38
N PRO A 9 7.95 -6.00 -7.74
CA PRO A 9 7.80 -6.02 -6.30
C PRO A 9 9.15 -5.95 -5.59
N SER A 10 10.16 -6.68 -6.05
CA SER A 10 11.51 -6.74 -5.47
C SER A 10 12.16 -5.37 -5.22
N LYS A 11 11.73 -4.32 -5.93
CA LYS A 11 12.20 -2.94 -5.74
C LYS A 11 11.69 -2.25 -4.47
N PHE A 12 10.70 -2.81 -3.77
CA PHE A 12 10.16 -2.23 -2.54
C PHE A 12 10.72 -2.89 -1.27
N GLY A 13 11.88 -3.56 -1.35
CA GLY A 13 12.57 -4.11 -0.18
C GLY A 13 12.09 -5.49 0.24
N PHE A 14 11.56 -6.29 -0.68
CA PHE A 14 11.17 -7.67 -0.38
C PHE A 14 12.40 -8.51 -0.05
N SER A 15 12.38 -9.17 1.12
CA SER A 15 13.25 -10.31 1.36
C SER A 15 12.74 -11.47 0.48
N SER A 16 13.59 -12.02 -0.39
CA SER A 16 13.25 -12.92 -1.50
C SER A 16 12.41 -14.17 -1.19
N LYS A 17 12.07 -14.42 0.08
CA LYS A 17 11.29 -15.58 0.52
C LYS A 17 9.79 -15.47 0.21
N VAL A 18 9.24 -14.28 0.00
CA VAL A 18 7.79 -14.06 -0.21
C VAL A 18 7.54 -13.25 -1.49
N PHE A 19 8.10 -13.70 -2.63
CA PHE A 19 7.63 -13.19 -3.92
C PHE A 19 6.34 -13.91 -4.28
N VAL A 20 5.23 -13.19 -4.20
CA VAL A 20 3.91 -13.69 -4.54
C VAL A 20 3.54 -13.15 -5.91
N ALA A 21 3.11 -14.03 -6.80
CA ALA A 21 2.80 -13.71 -8.19
C ALA A 21 1.82 -12.53 -8.30
N ALA A 22 2.08 -11.65 -9.27
CA ALA A 22 1.42 -10.35 -9.43
C ALA A 22 -0.12 -10.44 -9.54
N ASP A 23 -0.64 -11.57 -10.02
CA ASP A 23 -2.05 -11.88 -10.17
C ASP A 23 -2.78 -12.04 -8.82
N MET A 24 -2.08 -12.46 -7.76
CA MET A 24 -2.71 -12.67 -6.45
C MET A 24 -3.21 -11.38 -5.79
N TYR A 25 -2.60 -10.24 -6.12
CA TYR A 25 -2.99 -8.93 -5.58
C TYR A 25 -4.00 -8.20 -6.47
N ARG A 26 -4.46 -8.81 -7.55
CA ARG A 26 -5.35 -8.17 -8.52
C ARG A 26 -6.63 -7.65 -7.86
N ASP A 27 -7.24 -8.43 -6.97
CA ASP A 27 -8.48 -8.04 -6.30
C ASP A 27 -8.26 -6.85 -5.36
N ALA A 28 -7.15 -6.85 -4.62
CA ALA A 28 -6.76 -5.72 -3.76
C ALA A 28 -6.52 -4.44 -4.57
N ILE A 29 -5.87 -4.56 -5.73
CA ILE A 29 -5.61 -3.44 -6.65
C ILE A 29 -6.93 -2.88 -7.21
N LEU A 30 -7.83 -3.75 -7.68
CA LEU A 30 -9.13 -3.36 -8.22
C LEU A 30 -10.02 -2.72 -7.15
N LEU A 31 -9.99 -3.26 -5.93
CA LEU A 31 -10.71 -2.71 -4.79
C LEU A 31 -10.16 -1.33 -4.41
N LEU A 32 -8.83 -1.15 -4.39
CA LEU A 32 -8.25 0.17 -4.11
C LEU A 32 -8.69 1.21 -5.15
N GLN A 33 -8.78 0.82 -6.43
CA GLN A 33 -9.26 1.70 -7.51
C GLN A 33 -10.71 2.17 -7.36
N THR A 34 -11.52 1.51 -6.53
CA THR A 34 -12.89 1.98 -6.24
C THR A 34 -12.93 3.03 -5.13
N LEU A 35 -11.87 3.18 -4.32
CA LEU A 35 -11.80 4.11 -3.18
C LEU A 35 -12.30 5.54 -3.49
N PRO A 36 -11.90 6.19 -4.62
CA PRO A 36 -12.33 7.56 -4.92
C PRO A 36 -13.83 7.69 -5.22
N LYS A 37 -14.54 6.57 -5.48
CA LYS A 37 -15.98 6.56 -5.78
C LYS A 37 -16.84 6.71 -4.53
N TYR A 38 -16.27 6.49 -3.34
CA TYR A 38 -16.99 6.58 -2.08
C TYR A 38 -16.95 8.00 -1.54
N CYS A 39 -18.06 8.48 -1.00
CA CYS A 39 -18.12 9.80 -0.34
C CYS A 39 -17.92 9.70 1.18
N SER A 40 -18.16 8.53 1.78
CA SER A 40 -18.04 8.32 3.22
C SER A 40 -16.60 7.95 3.63
N LEU A 41 -16.04 8.68 4.60
CA LEU A 41 -14.73 8.36 5.17
C LEU A 41 -14.72 7.00 5.86
N VAL A 42 -15.85 6.59 6.46
CA VAL A 42 -16.02 5.27 7.09
C VAL A 42 -15.87 4.16 6.04
N GLU A 43 -16.49 4.34 4.87
CA GLU A 43 -16.41 3.36 3.78
C GLU A 43 -15.01 3.29 3.21
N LYS A 44 -14.36 4.44 2.99
CA LYS A 44 -12.96 4.48 2.54
C LYS A 44 -12.04 3.76 3.51
N LEU A 45 -12.18 4.01 4.82
CA LEU A 45 -11.36 3.36 5.84
C LEU A 45 -11.59 1.85 5.89
N ARG A 46 -12.84 1.39 5.77
CA ARG A 46 -13.16 -0.05 5.68
C ARG A 46 -12.50 -0.71 4.47
N ILE A 47 -12.46 -0.02 3.32
CA ILE A 47 -11.77 -0.53 2.13
C ILE A 47 -10.27 -0.70 2.40
N LEU A 48 -9.62 0.27 3.07
CA LEU A 48 -8.21 0.14 3.44
C LEU A 48 -7.96 -1.08 4.35
N VAL A 49 -8.81 -1.28 5.36
CA VAL A 49 -8.75 -2.46 6.23
C VAL A 49 -8.92 -3.76 5.43
N GLN A 50 -9.92 -3.82 4.55
CA GLN A 50 -10.18 -4.98 3.70
C GLN A 50 -9.01 -5.33 2.79
N ILE A 51 -8.33 -4.33 2.24
CA ILE A 51 -7.14 -4.52 1.41
C ILE A 51 -6.00 -5.10 2.24
N SER A 52 -5.70 -4.52 3.41
CA SER A 52 -4.66 -5.03 4.32
C SER A 52 -4.93 -6.47 4.73
N GLN A 53 -6.16 -6.80 5.10
CA GLN A 53 -6.56 -8.17 5.44
C GLN A 53 -6.42 -9.13 4.24
N SER A 54 -6.83 -8.70 3.05
CA SER A 54 -6.70 -9.51 1.83
C SER A 54 -5.24 -9.85 1.54
N ILE A 55 -4.34 -8.88 1.70
CA ILE A 55 -2.89 -9.09 1.55
C ILE A 55 -2.37 -10.09 2.57
N CYS A 56 -2.73 -9.95 3.85
CA CYS A 56 -2.28 -10.88 4.90
C CYS A 56 -2.82 -12.31 4.71
N ARG A 57 -4.04 -12.47 4.14
CA ARG A 57 -4.63 -13.80 3.90
C ARG A 57 -3.97 -14.55 2.75
N ILE A 58 -3.44 -13.86 1.75
CA ILE A 58 -2.77 -14.48 0.59
C ILE A 58 -1.57 -15.33 1.03
N ASP A 59 -0.87 -14.90 2.07
CA ASP A 59 0.27 -15.64 2.65
C ASP A 59 -0.19 -16.94 3.35
N SER A 60 -1.28 -16.86 4.13
CA SER A 60 -1.85 -18.02 4.85
C SER A 60 -2.29 -19.17 3.94
N VAL A 61 -2.57 -18.91 2.66
CA VAL A 61 -3.01 -19.93 1.68
C VAL A 61 -1.85 -20.79 1.18
N LYS A 62 -0.58 -20.38 1.35
CA LYS A 62 0.60 -21.08 0.80
C LYS A 62 1.35 -21.97 1.80
N GLY A 63 0.81 -22.16 3.00
CA GLY A 63 1.36 -23.11 3.98
C GLY A 63 2.51 -22.56 4.83
N SER A 64 2.88 -21.28 4.69
CA SER A 64 3.62 -20.54 5.70
C SER A 64 2.71 -20.35 6.92
N SER A 65 3.04 -20.99 8.03
CA SER A 65 2.37 -20.74 9.32
C SER A 65 2.87 -19.45 9.98
N GLU A 66 3.76 -18.71 9.30
CA GLU A 66 4.29 -17.43 9.75
C GLU A 66 3.25 -16.34 9.48
N LYS A 67 3.02 -15.48 10.48
CA LYS A 67 2.13 -14.34 10.33
C LYS A 67 2.92 -13.22 9.68
N LEU A 68 2.37 -12.66 8.61
CA LEU A 68 2.92 -11.52 7.90
C LEU A 68 3.08 -10.31 8.86
N GLY A 69 4.32 -9.88 9.06
CA GLY A 69 4.67 -8.73 9.89
C GLY A 69 4.58 -7.40 9.14
N ALA A 70 4.87 -6.30 9.82
CA ALA A 70 4.86 -4.97 9.19
C ALA A 70 5.96 -4.83 8.12
N ASP A 71 7.11 -5.49 8.33
CA ASP A 71 8.26 -5.46 7.44
C ASP A 71 7.96 -6.13 6.08
N GLU A 72 6.99 -7.04 6.04
CA GLU A 72 6.47 -7.68 4.84
C GLU A 72 5.23 -6.96 4.28
N LEU A 73 4.36 -6.46 5.18
CA LEU A 73 3.10 -5.82 4.78
C LEU A 73 3.34 -4.50 4.04
N ILE A 74 4.23 -3.65 4.54
CA ILE A 74 4.45 -2.32 3.98
C ILE A 74 5.00 -2.40 2.54
N PRO A 75 6.01 -3.23 2.21
CA PRO A 75 6.42 -3.45 0.82
C PRO A 75 5.31 -3.93 -0.10
N LEU A 76 4.44 -4.83 0.39
CA LEU A 76 3.28 -5.32 -0.36
C LEU A 76 2.24 -4.22 -0.61
N LEU A 77 1.96 -3.40 0.39
CA LEU A 77 1.13 -2.22 0.22
C LEU A 77 1.75 -1.25 -0.77
N CYS A 78 3.06 -1.02 -0.74
CA CYS A 78 3.73 -0.16 -1.72
C CYS A 78 3.49 -0.66 -3.15
N TYR A 79 3.63 -1.97 -3.36
CA TYR A 79 3.33 -2.60 -4.65
C TYR A 79 1.86 -2.38 -5.06
N VAL A 80 0.89 -2.72 -4.20
CA VAL A 80 -0.54 -2.55 -4.50
C VAL A 80 -0.90 -1.09 -4.82
N ILE A 81 -0.37 -0.14 -4.04
CA ILE A 81 -0.58 1.30 -4.23
C ILE A 81 -0.05 1.74 -5.59
N VAL A 82 1.18 1.37 -5.93
CA VAL A 82 1.82 1.70 -7.21
C VAL A 82 1.03 1.13 -8.38
N GLN A 83 0.58 -0.13 -8.29
CA GLN A 83 -0.18 -0.78 -9.35
C GLN A 83 -1.62 -0.24 -9.47
N SER A 84 -2.19 0.31 -8.39
CA SER A 84 -3.52 0.93 -8.42
C SER A 84 -3.59 2.19 -9.27
N ARG A 85 -2.46 2.90 -9.43
CA ARG A 85 -2.35 4.15 -10.21
C ARG A 85 -3.31 5.25 -9.73
N LEU A 86 -3.48 5.38 -8.42
CA LEU A 86 -4.32 6.40 -7.80
C LEU A 86 -3.49 7.58 -7.27
N PRO A 87 -3.24 8.63 -8.08
CA PRO A 87 -2.45 9.79 -7.63
C PRO A 87 -3.06 10.50 -6.42
N GLN A 88 -4.39 10.50 -6.30
CA GLN A 88 -5.13 11.15 -5.22
C GLN A 88 -5.14 10.37 -3.91
N LEU A 89 -4.61 9.14 -3.88
CA LEU A 89 -4.67 8.27 -2.70
C LEU A 89 -4.03 8.91 -1.47
N PHE A 90 -2.95 9.67 -1.64
CA PHE A 90 -2.32 10.40 -0.55
C PHE A 90 -3.29 11.39 0.12
N SER A 91 -3.99 12.18 -0.69
CA SER A 91 -4.99 13.13 -0.21
C SER A 91 -6.18 12.42 0.45
N GLU A 92 -6.59 11.27 -0.07
CA GLU A 92 -7.67 10.47 0.49
C GLU A 92 -7.31 9.92 1.88
N CYS A 93 -6.12 9.31 2.02
CA CYS A 93 -5.66 8.81 3.31
C CYS A 93 -5.47 9.95 4.33
N HIS A 94 -4.93 11.08 3.90
CA HIS A 94 -4.77 12.24 4.78
C HIS A 94 -6.13 12.85 5.19
N ALA A 95 -7.12 12.89 4.30
CA ALA A 95 -8.47 13.33 4.64
C ALA A 95 -9.11 12.41 5.70
N ILE A 96 -8.92 11.09 5.61
CA ILE A 96 -9.39 10.15 6.64
C ILE A 96 -8.68 10.46 7.96
N GLU A 97 -7.35 10.61 7.97
CA GLU A 97 -6.58 10.89 9.19
C GLU A 97 -7.04 12.18 9.90
N GLN A 98 -7.35 13.24 9.15
CA GLN A 98 -7.68 14.55 9.72
C GLN A 98 -9.15 14.71 10.10
N LEU A 99 -10.07 14.03 9.40
CA LEU A 99 -11.51 14.26 9.53
C LEU A 99 -12.26 13.10 10.22
N TYR A 100 -11.64 11.92 10.31
CA TYR A 100 -12.26 10.78 10.96
C TYR A 100 -12.19 10.91 12.49
N ASP A 101 -13.28 10.57 13.17
CA ASP A 101 -13.33 10.69 14.63
C ASP A 101 -12.36 9.67 15.26
N MET A 102 -11.37 10.19 15.98
CA MET A 102 -10.28 9.45 16.59
C MET A 102 -10.79 8.32 17.50
N LYS A 103 -12.00 8.44 18.06
CA LYS A 103 -12.62 7.39 18.90
C LYS A 103 -12.91 6.08 18.15
N TYR A 104 -12.96 6.13 16.82
CA TYR A 104 -13.16 4.97 15.94
C TYR A 104 -11.88 4.56 15.21
N MET A 105 -10.74 5.14 15.55
CA MET A 105 -9.46 4.92 14.89
C MET A 105 -8.55 3.98 15.71
N PHE A 106 -9.13 3.16 16.58
CA PHE A 106 -8.42 2.15 17.37
C PHE A 106 -8.47 0.79 16.67
N GLY A 107 -7.44 -0.03 16.86
CA GLY A 107 -7.41 -1.39 16.31
C GLY A 107 -6.99 -1.42 14.84
N GLU A 108 -7.71 -2.21 14.03
CA GLU A 108 -7.33 -2.50 12.65
C GLU A 108 -7.48 -1.28 11.74
N GLU A 109 -8.44 -0.41 12.00
CA GLU A 109 -8.69 0.82 11.27
C GLU A 109 -7.47 1.76 11.33
N GLY A 110 -7.01 2.06 12.56
CA GLY A 110 -5.84 2.90 12.77
C GLY A 110 -4.56 2.27 12.23
N TYR A 111 -4.41 0.96 12.41
CA TYR A 111 -3.26 0.21 11.89
C TYR A 111 -3.21 0.22 10.37
N ALA A 112 -4.34 -0.06 9.70
CA ALA A 112 -4.43 -0.04 8.24
C ALA A 112 -4.13 1.37 7.71
N LEU A 113 -4.76 2.42 8.25
CA LEU A 113 -4.50 3.79 7.78
C LEU A 113 -3.03 4.18 7.96
N SER A 114 -2.45 3.89 9.14
CA SER A 114 -1.03 4.17 9.41
C SER A 114 -0.10 3.41 8.47
N SER A 115 -0.43 2.16 8.13
CA SER A 115 0.33 1.35 7.19
C SER A 115 0.27 1.92 5.76
N PHE A 116 -0.90 2.37 5.30
CA PHE A 116 -1.07 3.03 4.01
C PHE A 116 -0.29 4.35 3.94
N LEU A 117 -0.39 5.19 4.96
CA LEU A 117 0.36 6.45 5.05
C LEU A 117 1.87 6.20 5.04
N THR A 118 2.34 5.18 5.75
CA THR A 118 3.75 4.77 5.77
C THR A 118 4.20 4.31 4.38
N ALA A 119 3.42 3.45 3.72
CA ALA A 119 3.72 2.96 2.37
C ALA A 119 3.76 4.11 1.34
N LEU A 120 2.79 5.04 1.40
CA LEU A 120 2.77 6.23 0.56
C LEU A 120 4.02 7.10 0.76
N LYS A 121 4.40 7.33 2.04
CA LYS A 121 5.58 8.11 2.37
C LYS A 121 6.87 7.43 1.91
N TYR A 122 6.95 6.12 2.05
CA TYR A 122 8.07 5.33 1.55
C TYR A 122 8.22 5.45 0.03
N ILE A 123 7.13 5.34 -0.74
CA ILE A 123 7.14 5.51 -2.20
C ILE A 123 7.64 6.92 -2.57
N GLU A 124 7.17 7.95 -1.87
CA GLU A 124 7.60 9.35 -2.09
C GLU A 124 9.11 9.52 -1.86
N ILE A 125 9.62 9.07 -0.71
CA ILE A 125 11.05 9.19 -0.37
C ILE A 125 11.90 8.38 -1.35
N LYS A 126 11.49 7.15 -1.66
CA LYS A 126 12.22 6.28 -2.60
C LYS A 126 12.35 6.95 -3.97
N LYS A 127 11.29 7.58 -4.46
CA LYS A 127 11.33 8.32 -5.73
C LYS A 127 12.36 9.44 -5.69
N LEU A 128 12.39 10.24 -4.61
CA LEU A 128 13.37 11.32 -4.47
C LEU A 128 14.80 10.79 -4.51
N ILE A 129 15.07 9.66 -3.84
CA ILE A 129 16.40 9.02 -3.87
C ILE A 129 16.73 8.51 -5.27
N ASP A 130 15.78 7.86 -5.96
CA ASP A 130 15.98 7.34 -7.30
C ASP A 130 16.24 8.49 -8.32
N ASP A 131 15.53 9.61 -8.19
CA ASP A 131 15.71 10.82 -9.01
C ASP A 131 17.12 11.43 -8.80
N GLN A 132 17.59 11.53 -7.55
CA GLN A 132 18.95 12.01 -7.24
C GLN A 132 20.05 11.09 -7.80
N ASN A 133 19.87 9.77 -7.72
CA ASN A 133 20.83 8.81 -8.26
C ASN A 133 20.92 8.85 -9.78
N ALA A 134 19.82 9.17 -10.48
CA ALA A 134 19.80 9.31 -11.93
C ALA A 134 20.58 10.55 -12.41
N GLU A 135 20.52 11.65 -11.66
CA GLU A 135 21.30 12.87 -11.93
C GLU A 135 22.80 12.61 -11.82
N HIS A 136 23.25 11.89 -10.78
CA HIS A 136 24.68 11.58 -10.56
C HIS A 136 25.26 10.52 -11.51
N ALA A 137 24.42 9.71 -12.17
CA ALA A 137 24.87 8.70 -13.14
C ALA A 137 25.04 9.25 -14.56
N SER A 138 24.70 10.53 -14.78
CA SER A 138 24.75 11.20 -16.08
C SER A 138 25.97 12.11 -16.27
N ASP A 139 26.81 12.23 -15.22
CA ASP A 139 28.13 12.89 -15.22
C ASP A 139 29.26 11.85 -15.28
#